data_AF-T5A5D2-F1
#
_entry.id   AF-T5A5D2-F1
#
_cell.length_a   1.000
_cell.length_b   1.000
_cell.length_c   1.000
_cell.angle_alpha   90.00
_cell.angle_beta   90.00
_cell.angle_gamma   90.00
#
_symmetry.space_group_name_H-M   'P 1'
#
loop_
_entity.id
_entity.type
_entity.pdbx_description
1 polymer ?
#
loop_
_entity_poly.entity_id
_entity_poly.type
_entity_poly.pdbx_seq_one_letter_code
_entity_poly.pdbx_strand_id
1 'polypeptide(L)'
;MWTLCFLLFALPALGDHEQTFRCLTAKDKPSDILIPQLLSNLSSCAHNNWAWHTLACAEHQVHPGVISLTSSLMSTIRRWEMYYNVDFNTAYELQEDWANMERSLNRPQLGLTAWSVLLDSWRKNGELCHYNSDPRYADHLLPRSAGLLSLFIRRDDLRSPILKFGKAWKFGAKTVCSATVGTVRALHQLRTIHSITQQVGTELSPAWRVENEPSRLRELYSTDPFLQGLISGFRDTKFPCPERLKCQDTTPNLGTIYTPHDGRDYLQRISYLVMKSRKVCLIFGGGHLDKNAYYFAVGNVDSEADTSA
;
A
#
# COMPACT_ATOMS: atom_id res chain seq x y z
N MET A 1 -46.80 -18.98 -2.49
CA MET A 1 -46.31 -17.60 -2.52
C MET A 1 -45.34 -17.41 -1.34
N TRP A 2 -44.06 -17.77 -1.52
CA TRP A 2 -42.98 -17.51 -0.55
C TRP A 2 -41.71 -17.23 -1.33
N THR A 3 -41.36 -15.95 -1.45
CA THR A 3 -40.14 -15.48 -2.10
C THR A 3 -39.02 -15.55 -1.07
N LEU A 4 -38.13 -16.54 -1.17
CA LEU A 4 -36.88 -16.55 -0.41
C LEU A 4 -35.96 -15.46 -0.99
N CYS A 5 -35.94 -14.30 -0.35
CA CYS A 5 -34.89 -13.31 -0.53
C CYS A 5 -33.60 -13.87 0.10
N PHE A 6 -32.77 -14.53 -0.71
CA PHE A 6 -31.36 -14.73 -0.37
C PHE A 6 -30.67 -13.35 -0.45
N LEU A 7 -30.73 -12.61 0.66
CA LEU A 7 -29.79 -11.53 0.92
C LEU A 7 -28.40 -12.18 0.98
N LEU A 8 -27.66 -12.05 -0.12
CA LEU A 8 -26.20 -12.20 -0.16
C LEU A 8 -25.61 -11.14 0.78
N PHE A 9 -25.63 -11.42 2.08
CA PHE A 9 -24.77 -10.76 3.02
C PHE A 9 -23.34 -11.16 2.63
N ALA A 10 -22.68 -10.30 1.87
CA ALA A 10 -21.23 -10.26 1.84
C ALA A 10 -20.80 -10.05 3.29
N LEU A 11 -20.51 -11.16 4.00
CA LEU A 11 -19.99 -11.12 5.34
C LEU A 11 -18.74 -10.23 5.29
N PRO A 12 -18.72 -9.10 6.02
CA PRO A 12 -17.51 -8.31 6.09
C PRO A 12 -16.44 -9.20 6.73
N ALA A 13 -15.51 -9.69 5.92
CA ALA A 13 -14.30 -10.29 6.44
C ALA A 13 -13.59 -9.17 7.23
N LEU A 14 -13.51 -9.30 8.56
CA LEU A 14 -12.79 -8.35 9.40
C LEU A 14 -11.34 -8.29 8.90
N GLY A 15 -11.03 -7.21 8.19
CA GLY A 15 -9.75 -7.01 7.57
C GLY A 15 -8.77 -6.36 8.52
N ASP A 16 -7.54 -6.85 8.44
CA ASP A 16 -6.27 -6.16 8.56
C ASP A 16 -6.35 -4.70 9.06
N HIS A 17 -6.06 -4.39 10.34
CA HIS A 17 -6.10 -3.02 10.89
C HIS A 17 -7.50 -2.39 11.02
N GLU A 18 -8.55 -3.21 11.12
CA GLU A 18 -9.93 -2.79 10.81
C GLU A 18 -10.08 -2.33 9.34
N GLN A 19 -9.04 -2.47 8.51
CA GLN A 19 -9.08 -2.22 7.07
C GLN A 19 -9.72 -3.41 6.39
N THR A 20 -11.04 -3.36 6.30
CA THR A 20 -11.79 -4.17 5.35
C THR A 20 -11.48 -3.71 3.93
N PHE A 21 -11.26 -4.66 3.02
CA PHE A 21 -11.24 -4.37 1.58
C PHE A 21 -12.47 -4.98 0.92
N ARG A 22 -12.88 -4.39 -0.19
CA ARG A 22 -13.96 -4.88 -1.06
C ARG A 22 -13.41 -5.03 -2.45
N CYS A 23 -13.93 -6.00 -3.20
CA CYS A 23 -13.55 -6.23 -4.59
C CYS A 23 -14.79 -6.26 -5.46
N LEU A 24 -14.70 -5.55 -6.57
CA LEU A 24 -15.60 -5.66 -7.71
C LEU A 24 -14.96 -6.63 -8.70
N THR A 25 -15.73 -7.54 -9.28
CA THR A 25 -15.21 -8.55 -10.21
C THR A 25 -16.08 -8.62 -11.46
N ALA A 26 -15.50 -8.77 -12.64
CA ALA A 26 -16.24 -8.92 -13.90
C ALA A 26 -16.97 -10.27 -14.06
N LYS A 27 -17.07 -11.08 -12.98
CA LYS A 27 -17.71 -12.40 -13.03
C LYS A 27 -19.23 -12.32 -13.15
N ASP A 28 -19.83 -11.22 -12.69
CA ASP A 28 -21.26 -10.96 -12.88
C ASP A 28 -21.45 -10.00 -14.07
N LYS A 29 -22.37 -10.38 -14.98
CA LYS A 29 -22.69 -9.60 -16.19
C LYS A 29 -22.97 -8.11 -15.91
N PRO A 30 -23.63 -7.72 -14.79
CA PRO A 30 -23.79 -6.31 -14.46
C PRO A 30 -22.46 -5.59 -14.25
N SER A 31 -21.55 -6.11 -13.43
CA SER A 31 -20.25 -5.46 -13.19
C SER A 31 -19.40 -5.29 -14.47
N ASP A 32 -19.45 -6.27 -15.37
CA ASP A 32 -18.68 -6.23 -16.61
C ASP A 32 -19.09 -5.07 -17.55
N ILE A 33 -20.35 -4.61 -17.47
CA ILE A 33 -20.86 -3.50 -18.27
C ILE A 33 -20.80 -2.18 -17.49
N LEU A 34 -21.25 -2.21 -16.23
CA LEU A 34 -21.51 -1.00 -15.45
C LEU A 34 -20.23 -0.35 -14.90
N ILE A 35 -19.20 -1.15 -14.55
CA ILE A 35 -17.93 -0.60 -14.05
C ILE A 35 -17.17 0.14 -15.14
N PRO A 36 -16.97 -0.43 -16.36
CA PRO A 36 -16.34 0.31 -17.45
C PRO A 36 -17.07 1.61 -17.81
N GLN A 37 -18.41 1.58 -17.81
CA GLN A 37 -19.21 2.77 -18.10
C GLN A 37 -18.97 3.88 -17.05
N LEU A 38 -18.98 3.53 -15.76
CA LEU A 38 -18.67 4.49 -14.69
C LEU A 38 -17.26 5.08 -14.85
N LEU A 39 -16.25 4.23 -15.01
CA LEU A 39 -14.85 4.68 -15.13
C LEU A 39 -14.63 5.54 -16.38
N SER A 40 -15.31 5.23 -17.48
CA SER A 40 -15.31 6.05 -18.70
C SER A 40 -15.92 7.44 -18.43
N ASN A 41 -17.08 7.50 -17.77
CA ASN A 41 -17.73 8.77 -17.43
C ASN A 41 -16.87 9.61 -16.48
N LEU A 42 -16.26 8.97 -15.47
CA LEU A 42 -15.31 9.63 -14.57
C LEU A 42 -14.10 10.20 -15.32
N SER A 43 -13.54 9.46 -16.26
CA SER A 43 -12.43 9.93 -17.12
C SER A 43 -12.85 11.14 -17.95
N SER A 44 -14.03 11.11 -18.57
CA SER A 44 -14.56 12.24 -19.35
C SER A 44 -14.85 13.46 -18.48
N CYS A 45 -15.42 13.26 -17.28
CA CYS A 45 -15.66 14.32 -16.32
C CYS A 45 -14.35 14.97 -15.84
N ALA A 46 -13.31 14.18 -15.57
CA ALA A 46 -12.00 14.68 -15.17
C ALA A 46 -11.33 15.52 -16.27
N HIS A 47 -11.55 15.18 -17.56
CA HIS A 47 -11.04 16.00 -18.67
C HIS A 47 -11.77 17.35 -18.81
N ASN A 48 -13.08 17.36 -18.55
CA ASN A 48 -13.93 18.52 -18.83
C ASN A 48 -14.07 19.47 -17.64
N ASN A 49 -13.97 18.96 -16.40
CA ASN A 49 -14.03 19.73 -15.17
C ASN A 49 -12.64 19.81 -14.56
N TRP A 50 -12.16 21.03 -14.32
CA TRP A 50 -10.82 21.31 -13.82
C TRP A 50 -10.73 20.89 -12.34
N ALA A 51 -10.43 19.60 -12.11
CA ALA A 51 -10.15 18.96 -10.83
C ALA A 51 -11.35 18.71 -9.89
N TRP A 52 -12.17 19.73 -9.60
CA TRP A 52 -13.18 19.62 -8.55
C TRP A 52 -14.49 19.01 -9.06
N HIS A 53 -15.08 18.10 -8.27
CA HIS A 53 -16.39 17.47 -8.50
C HIS A 53 -16.47 16.39 -9.59
N THR A 54 -15.35 15.73 -9.93
CA THR A 54 -15.35 14.59 -10.89
C THR A 54 -16.37 13.51 -10.51
N LEU A 55 -16.44 13.13 -9.23
CA LEU A 55 -17.42 12.15 -8.74
C LEU A 55 -18.86 12.61 -8.90
N ALA A 56 -19.16 13.89 -8.61
CA ALA A 56 -20.52 14.42 -8.74
C ALA A 56 -20.95 14.52 -10.21
N CYS A 57 -20.04 14.95 -11.10
CA CYS A 57 -20.27 14.94 -12.54
C CYS A 57 -20.62 13.54 -13.05
N ALA A 58 -19.83 12.53 -12.66
CA ALA A 58 -20.06 11.16 -13.10
C ALA A 58 -21.38 10.60 -12.56
N GLU A 59 -21.75 10.87 -11.31
CA GLU A 59 -23.01 10.40 -10.74
C GLU A 59 -24.25 10.92 -11.48
N HIS A 60 -24.21 12.16 -11.97
CA HIS A 60 -25.29 12.71 -12.80
C HIS A 60 -25.43 12.03 -14.16
N GLN A 61 -24.36 11.41 -14.67
CA GLN A 61 -24.33 10.75 -15.99
C GLN A 61 -24.60 9.24 -15.92
N VAL A 62 -24.76 8.69 -14.71
CA VAL A 62 -24.74 7.25 -14.47
C VAL A 62 -26.13 6.74 -14.09
N HIS A 63 -26.55 5.62 -14.69
CA HIS A 63 -27.85 5.00 -14.41
C HIS A 63 -27.93 4.58 -12.92
N PRO A 64 -29.09 4.71 -12.24
CA PRO A 64 -29.22 4.39 -10.81
C PRO A 64 -28.75 2.99 -10.40
N GLY A 65 -28.90 2.00 -11.29
CA GLY A 65 -28.41 0.63 -11.06
C GLY A 65 -26.89 0.51 -10.93
N VAL A 66 -26.12 1.37 -11.62
CA VAL A 66 -24.66 1.44 -11.48
C VAL A 66 -24.29 2.04 -10.12
N ILE A 67 -25.01 3.09 -9.70
CA ILE A 67 -24.77 3.77 -8.42
C ILE A 67 -24.88 2.79 -7.26
N SER A 68 -25.86 1.88 -7.27
CA SER A 68 -25.98 0.86 -6.22
C SER A 68 -24.76 -0.05 -6.17
N LEU A 69 -24.28 -0.54 -7.32
CA LEU A 69 -23.14 -1.45 -7.42
C LEU A 69 -21.82 -0.79 -6.99
N THR A 70 -21.64 0.48 -7.34
CA THR A 70 -20.39 1.22 -7.12
C THR A 70 -20.42 2.12 -5.89
N SER A 71 -21.56 2.20 -5.20
CA SER A 71 -21.80 3.03 -4.01
C SER A 71 -20.67 2.91 -2.99
N SER A 72 -20.22 1.69 -2.69
CA SER A 72 -19.13 1.49 -1.75
C SER A 72 -17.82 2.10 -2.25
N LEU A 73 -17.44 1.88 -3.51
CA LEU A 73 -16.23 2.45 -4.10
C LEU A 73 -16.29 3.98 -4.11
N MET A 74 -17.40 4.56 -4.59
CA MET A 74 -17.61 6.00 -4.66
C MET A 74 -17.59 6.65 -3.26
N SER A 75 -18.23 6.01 -2.27
CA SER A 75 -18.21 6.47 -0.88
C SER A 75 -16.81 6.43 -0.25
N THR A 76 -16.03 5.41 -0.59
CA THR A 76 -14.64 5.31 -0.15
C THR A 76 -13.83 6.44 -0.75
N ILE A 77 -13.84 6.61 -2.09
CA ILE A 77 -13.06 7.65 -2.77
C ILE A 77 -13.41 9.04 -2.19
N ARG A 78 -14.70 9.37 -2.03
CA ARG A 78 -15.12 10.62 -1.39
C ARG A 78 -14.50 10.84 -0.01
N ARG A 79 -14.48 9.80 0.82
CA ARG A 79 -13.89 9.89 2.16
C ARG A 79 -12.41 10.22 2.09
N TRP A 80 -11.68 9.61 1.16
CA TRP A 80 -10.27 9.90 0.92
C TRP A 80 -10.05 11.31 0.39
N GLU A 81 -10.85 11.76 -0.60
CA GLU A 81 -10.79 13.12 -1.16
C GLU A 81 -11.06 14.18 -0.09
N MET A 82 -12.09 13.98 0.74
CA MET A 82 -12.42 14.89 1.84
C MET A 82 -11.32 14.94 2.91
N TYR A 83 -10.75 13.79 3.26
CA TYR A 83 -9.71 13.71 4.29
C TYR A 83 -8.42 14.42 3.88
N TYR A 84 -7.98 14.22 2.63
CA TYR A 84 -6.77 14.85 2.10
C TYR A 84 -7.02 16.22 1.45
N ASN A 85 -8.29 16.66 1.38
CA ASN A 85 -8.73 17.91 0.75
C ASN A 85 -8.18 18.09 -0.68
N VAL A 86 -8.21 17.03 -1.47
CA VAL A 86 -7.77 16.99 -2.86
C VAL A 86 -8.57 15.91 -3.59
N ASP A 87 -9.05 16.19 -4.79
CA ASP A 87 -9.75 15.18 -5.59
C ASP A 87 -8.77 14.11 -6.10
N PHE A 88 -9.32 12.94 -6.39
CA PHE A 88 -8.55 11.76 -6.73
C PHE A 88 -7.75 11.92 -8.03
N ASN A 89 -8.29 12.65 -9.01
CA ASN A 89 -7.61 12.83 -10.29
C ASN A 89 -6.47 13.84 -10.18
N THR A 90 -6.67 14.97 -9.51
CA THR A 90 -5.60 15.94 -9.27
C THR A 90 -4.50 15.37 -8.39
N ALA A 91 -4.84 14.54 -7.40
CA ALA A 91 -3.81 13.84 -6.63
C ALA A 91 -2.93 12.96 -7.53
N TYR A 92 -3.52 12.33 -8.55
CA TYR A 92 -2.80 11.53 -9.54
C TYR A 92 -1.94 12.41 -10.47
N GLU A 93 -2.49 13.50 -11.00
CA GLU A 93 -1.78 14.44 -11.89
C GLU A 93 -0.58 15.07 -11.18
N LEU A 94 -0.76 15.51 -9.92
CA LEU A 94 0.33 16.04 -9.09
C LEU A 94 1.42 14.99 -8.84
N GLN A 95 1.13 13.69 -8.87
CA GLN A 95 2.17 12.68 -8.78
C GLN A 95 2.89 12.45 -10.10
N GLU A 96 2.15 12.46 -11.20
CA GLU A 96 2.68 12.33 -12.55
C GLU A 96 3.60 13.51 -12.90
N ASP A 97 3.20 14.75 -12.60
CA ASP A 97 4.02 15.93 -12.87
C ASP A 97 5.35 15.94 -12.10
N TRP A 98 5.35 15.48 -10.84
CA TRP A 98 6.59 15.36 -10.07
C TRP A 98 7.50 14.23 -10.60
N ALA A 99 6.93 13.09 -11.01
CA ALA A 99 7.69 11.99 -11.59
C ALA A 99 8.23 12.33 -13.00
N ASN A 100 7.52 13.20 -13.72
CA ASN A 100 7.90 13.68 -15.05
C ASN A 100 8.84 14.90 -14.99
N MET A 101 8.80 15.72 -13.93
CA MET A 101 9.79 16.78 -13.70
C MET A 101 11.22 16.20 -13.58
N GLU A 102 11.35 14.98 -13.08
CA GLU A 102 12.61 14.23 -13.03
C GLU A 102 13.01 13.59 -14.37
N ARG A 103 12.09 13.53 -15.37
CA ARG A 103 12.28 12.75 -16.60
C ARG A 103 11.99 13.44 -17.94
N SER A 104 11.44 14.65 -18.03
CA SER A 104 11.09 15.19 -19.35
C SER A 104 11.28 16.69 -19.55
N LEU A 105 12.32 16.99 -20.33
CA LEU A 105 12.37 18.09 -21.28
C LEU A 105 11.71 17.76 -22.64
N ASN A 106 11.14 16.55 -22.88
CA ASN A 106 10.83 16.12 -24.26
C ASN A 106 9.66 15.12 -24.47
N ARG A 107 8.56 15.13 -23.69
CA ARG A 107 7.34 14.38 -24.07
C ARG A 107 6.07 15.21 -23.91
N PRO A 108 5.19 15.27 -24.94
CA PRO A 108 3.85 15.81 -24.76
C PRO A 108 3.05 14.85 -23.86
N GLN A 109 2.64 15.34 -22.69
CA GLN A 109 1.75 14.63 -21.77
C GLN A 109 0.36 14.51 -22.42
N LEU A 110 0.02 13.32 -22.92
CA LEU A 110 -1.31 13.03 -23.41
C LEU A 110 -2.21 12.62 -22.23
N GLY A 111 -3.02 13.56 -21.74
CA GLY A 111 -4.31 13.42 -21.03
C GLY A 111 -4.71 12.10 -20.35
N LEU A 112 -3.80 11.37 -19.70
CA LEU A 112 -4.16 10.16 -18.95
C LEU A 112 -4.67 10.58 -17.57
N THR A 113 -5.94 10.28 -17.30
CA THR A 113 -6.53 10.48 -15.97
C THR A 113 -6.36 9.24 -15.11
N ALA A 114 -6.42 9.38 -13.79
CA ALA A 114 -6.48 8.25 -12.85
C ALA A 114 -7.56 7.23 -13.27
N TRP A 115 -8.70 7.72 -13.74
CA TRP A 115 -9.85 6.91 -14.15
C TRP A 115 -9.59 6.11 -15.43
N SER A 116 -8.88 6.68 -16.41
CA SER A 116 -8.48 5.95 -17.61
C SER A 116 -7.53 4.80 -17.29
N VAL A 117 -6.59 4.99 -16.37
CA VAL A 117 -5.69 3.92 -15.90
C VAL A 117 -6.45 2.82 -15.16
N LEU A 118 -7.42 3.18 -14.31
CA LEU A 118 -8.29 2.20 -13.66
C LEU A 118 -9.14 1.42 -14.67
N LEU A 119 -9.66 2.08 -15.70
CA LEU A 119 -10.46 1.45 -16.76
C LEU A 119 -9.63 0.41 -17.53
N ASP A 120 -8.41 0.76 -17.92
CA ASP A 120 -7.51 -0.16 -18.63
C ASP A 120 -7.11 -1.33 -17.73
N SER A 121 -6.82 -1.08 -16.45
CA SER A 121 -6.55 -2.13 -15.47
C SER A 121 -7.74 -3.07 -15.29
N TRP A 122 -8.96 -2.53 -15.20
CA TRP A 122 -10.19 -3.32 -15.11
C TRP A 122 -10.36 -4.21 -16.35
N ARG A 123 -10.22 -3.67 -17.56
CA ARG A 123 -10.34 -4.44 -18.81
C ARG A 123 -9.32 -5.58 -18.89
N LYS A 124 -8.12 -5.37 -18.37
CA LYS A 124 -7.05 -6.37 -18.38
C LYS A 124 -7.26 -7.47 -17.32
N ASN A 125 -7.71 -7.10 -16.13
CA ASN A 125 -7.69 -8.01 -14.96
C ASN A 125 -9.07 -8.50 -14.52
N GLY A 126 -10.14 -7.77 -14.86
CA GLY A 126 -11.51 -8.06 -14.45
C GLY A 126 -11.75 -7.99 -12.94
N GLU A 127 -10.89 -7.29 -12.20
CA GLU A 127 -10.99 -7.13 -10.74
C GLU A 127 -10.51 -5.73 -10.35
N LEU A 128 -11.23 -5.07 -9.46
CA LEU A 128 -10.83 -3.82 -8.81
C LEU A 128 -11.17 -3.93 -7.34
N CYS A 129 -10.15 -3.90 -6.49
CA CYS A 129 -10.31 -3.92 -5.05
C CYS A 129 -9.97 -2.56 -4.43
N HIS A 130 -10.64 -2.23 -3.34
CA HIS A 130 -10.40 -1.00 -2.58
C HIS A 130 -10.45 -1.22 -1.08
N TYR A 131 -9.60 -0.52 -0.34
CA TYR A 131 -9.68 -0.46 1.12
C TYR A 131 -10.79 0.51 1.55
N ASN A 132 -11.69 0.05 2.42
CA ASN A 132 -12.77 0.87 3.01
C ASN A 132 -12.42 1.37 4.42
N SER A 133 -11.13 1.45 4.74
CA SER A 133 -10.65 1.88 6.05
C SER A 133 -10.77 3.39 6.25
N ASP A 134 -10.52 3.84 7.48
CA ASP A 134 -10.25 5.24 7.77
C ASP A 134 -8.95 5.68 7.07
N PRO A 135 -8.94 6.79 6.31
CA PRO A 135 -7.74 7.32 5.66
C PRO A 135 -6.57 7.59 6.63
N ARG A 136 -6.85 7.89 7.91
CA ARG A 136 -5.83 8.12 8.96
C ARG A 136 -4.80 7.00 9.08
N TYR A 137 -5.19 5.76 8.77
CA TYR A 137 -4.26 4.63 8.82
C TYR A 137 -3.15 4.70 7.76
N ALA A 138 -3.31 5.53 6.73
CA ALA A 138 -2.33 5.74 5.67
C ALA A 138 -1.45 6.98 5.84
N ASP A 139 -1.61 7.78 6.90
CA ASP A 139 -0.84 9.02 7.10
C ASP A 139 0.67 8.82 7.23
N HIS A 140 1.04 7.60 7.59
CA HIS A 140 2.41 7.16 7.72
C HIS A 140 2.97 6.55 6.42
N LEU A 141 2.16 6.42 5.37
CA LEU A 141 2.59 5.93 4.06
C LEU A 141 2.87 7.14 3.17
N LEU A 142 4.09 7.22 2.66
CA LEU A 142 4.55 8.30 1.81
C LEU A 142 4.80 7.80 0.39
N PRO A 143 4.45 8.59 -0.64
CA PRO A 143 3.66 9.84 -0.60
C PRO A 143 2.18 9.65 -0.21
N ARG A 144 1.60 10.68 0.45
CA ARG A 144 0.23 10.71 1.01
C ARG A 144 -0.88 11.03 -0.01
N SER A 145 -0.77 10.52 -1.22
CA SER A 145 -1.65 10.90 -2.32
C SER A 145 -3.02 10.25 -2.20
N ALA A 146 -3.96 10.94 -1.53
CA ALA A 146 -5.42 10.87 -1.67
C ALA A 146 -6.06 9.48 -1.84
N GLY A 147 -5.49 8.44 -1.23
CA GLY A 147 -6.00 7.08 -1.39
C GLY A 147 -5.78 6.47 -2.77
N LEU A 148 -4.94 7.05 -3.65
CA LEU A 148 -4.57 6.45 -4.95
C LEU A 148 -4.09 5.00 -4.78
N LEU A 149 -3.39 4.77 -3.67
CA LEU A 149 -2.81 3.47 -3.33
C LEU A 149 -3.79 2.52 -2.65
N SER A 150 -5.00 3.00 -2.37
CA SER A 150 -6.06 2.18 -1.79
C SER A 150 -6.74 1.28 -2.81
N LEU A 151 -6.52 1.53 -4.12
CA LEU A 151 -7.06 0.76 -5.24
C LEU A 151 -6.01 -0.22 -5.78
N PHE A 152 -6.32 -1.51 -5.76
CA PHE A 152 -5.38 -2.58 -6.07
C PHE A 152 -6.04 -3.80 -6.73
N ILE A 153 -5.21 -4.73 -7.21
CA ILE A 153 -5.64 -6.05 -7.70
C ILE A 153 -5.26 -7.09 -6.64
N ARG A 154 -6.16 -8.04 -6.33
CA ARG A 154 -5.95 -9.00 -5.23
C ARG A 154 -4.99 -10.13 -5.58
N ARG A 155 -4.63 -10.29 -6.87
CA ARG A 155 -3.88 -11.43 -7.40
C ARG A 155 -2.51 -11.64 -6.74
N ASP A 156 -1.94 -10.63 -6.07
CA ASP A 156 -0.66 -10.73 -5.36
C ASP A 156 -0.83 -10.51 -3.85
N ASP A 157 -0.02 -11.22 -3.04
CA ASP A 157 0.03 -11.05 -1.57
C ASP A 157 0.40 -9.62 -1.15
N LEU A 158 1.06 -8.86 -2.02
CA LEU A 158 1.43 -7.47 -1.77
C LEU A 158 0.32 -6.48 -2.07
N ARG A 159 -0.76 -6.91 -2.75
CA ARG A 159 -1.90 -6.06 -3.13
C ARG A 159 -1.41 -4.78 -3.83
N SER A 160 -0.62 -4.97 -4.87
CA SER A 160 0.04 -3.90 -5.64
C SER A 160 -0.99 -2.85 -6.12
N PRO A 161 -0.79 -1.55 -5.83
CA PRO A 161 -1.71 -0.52 -6.27
C PRO A 161 -1.71 -0.32 -7.78
N ILE A 162 -2.88 -0.03 -8.33
CA ILE A 162 -3.04 0.22 -9.77
C ILE A 162 -2.45 1.57 -10.16
N LEU A 163 -2.59 2.58 -9.29
CA LEU A 163 -2.21 3.98 -9.58
C LEU A 163 -0.86 4.35 -8.99
N LYS A 164 0.09 3.42 -9.05
CA LYS A 164 1.44 3.61 -8.54
C LYS A 164 2.30 4.33 -9.60
N PHE A 165 2.79 5.53 -9.31
CA PHE A 165 3.67 6.30 -10.21
C PHE A 165 5.02 6.62 -9.60
N GLY A 166 6.09 6.15 -10.25
CA GLY A 166 7.46 6.71 -10.29
C GLY A 166 8.23 6.99 -8.98
N LYS A 167 7.58 6.99 -7.82
CA LYS A 167 8.11 7.43 -6.54
C LYS A 167 8.52 6.23 -5.70
N ALA A 168 9.58 6.41 -4.90
CA ALA A 168 9.95 5.47 -3.85
C ALA A 168 8.95 5.59 -2.69
N TRP A 169 8.29 4.50 -2.34
CA TRP A 169 7.28 4.48 -1.28
C TRP A 169 7.95 4.24 0.06
N LYS A 170 7.63 5.06 1.05
CA LYS A 170 8.29 5.04 2.35
C LYS A 170 7.29 5.00 3.49
N PHE A 171 7.71 4.43 4.61
CA PHE A 171 7.05 4.55 5.88
C PHE A 171 7.63 5.74 6.66
N GLY A 172 6.79 6.72 7.00
CA GLY A 172 7.20 8.00 7.57
C GLY A 172 6.99 8.15 9.09
N ALA A 173 6.49 7.12 9.79
CA ALA A 173 6.38 7.18 11.24
C ALA A 173 7.65 6.68 11.94
N LYS A 174 7.78 7.06 13.21
CA LYS A 174 8.91 6.70 14.09
C LYS A 174 8.98 5.22 14.44
N THR A 175 7.82 4.57 14.52
CA THR A 175 7.71 3.17 14.94
C THR A 175 6.50 2.52 14.29
N VAL A 176 6.61 1.25 13.95
CA VAL A 176 5.47 0.43 13.52
C VAL A 176 5.61 -1.00 13.99
N CYS A 177 4.50 -1.64 14.34
CA CYS A 177 4.52 -3.01 14.86
C CYS A 177 3.62 -3.95 14.06
N SER A 178 4.01 -5.23 14.06
CA SER A 178 3.25 -6.34 13.50
C SER A 178 1.87 -6.42 14.13
N ALA A 179 0.94 -7.08 13.45
CA ALA A 179 -0.40 -7.24 13.95
C ALA A 179 -0.47 -8.13 15.20
N THR A 180 -1.59 -8.06 15.92
CA THR A 180 -1.87 -8.99 17.02
C THR A 180 -2.06 -10.40 16.47
N VAL A 181 -1.49 -11.38 17.15
CA VAL A 181 -1.59 -12.80 16.81
C VAL A 181 -3.05 -13.24 16.68
N GLY A 182 -3.34 -14.12 15.72
CA GLY A 182 -4.68 -14.66 15.49
C GLY A 182 -5.59 -13.78 14.64
N THR A 183 -5.14 -12.59 14.23
CA THR A 183 -5.86 -11.73 13.28
C THR A 183 -5.60 -12.15 11.84
N VAL A 184 -6.55 -11.88 10.93
CA VAL A 184 -6.34 -12.02 9.47
C VAL A 184 -5.09 -11.26 9.03
N ARG A 185 -4.82 -10.12 9.67
CA ARG A 185 -3.64 -9.28 9.42
C ARG A 185 -2.34 -10.01 9.70
N ALA A 186 -2.26 -10.66 10.85
CA ALA A 186 -1.07 -11.40 11.23
C ALA A 186 -0.78 -12.52 10.21
N LEU A 187 -1.83 -13.17 9.71
CA LEU A 187 -1.70 -14.20 8.69
C LEU A 187 -1.27 -13.62 7.32
N HIS A 188 -1.82 -12.48 6.91
CA HIS A 188 -1.40 -11.76 5.71
C HIS A 188 0.07 -11.34 5.81
N GLN A 189 0.45 -10.67 6.90
CA GLN A 189 1.83 -10.28 7.17
C GLN A 189 2.79 -11.47 7.15
N LEU A 190 2.42 -12.57 7.79
CA LEU A 190 3.22 -13.79 7.81
C LEU A 190 3.49 -14.31 6.39
N ARG A 191 2.45 -14.43 5.56
CA ARG A 191 2.60 -14.91 4.17
C ARG A 191 3.47 -13.98 3.34
N THR A 192 3.23 -12.67 3.42
CA THR A 192 3.98 -11.67 2.67
C THR A 192 5.45 -11.65 3.09
N ILE A 193 5.75 -11.65 4.40
CA ILE A 193 7.12 -11.68 4.92
C ILE A 193 7.83 -12.97 4.49
N HIS A 194 7.14 -14.10 4.53
CA HIS A 194 7.69 -15.38 4.08
C HIS A 194 8.04 -15.33 2.58
N SER A 195 7.13 -14.83 1.75
CA SER A 195 7.35 -14.66 0.30
C SER A 195 8.53 -13.72 0.00
N ILE A 196 8.61 -12.57 0.68
CA ILE A 196 9.75 -11.63 0.57
C ILE A 196 11.06 -12.32 0.99
N THR A 197 11.06 -13.03 2.12
CA THR A 197 12.26 -13.70 2.64
C THR A 197 12.74 -14.79 1.68
N GLN A 198 11.83 -15.56 1.07
CA GLN A 198 12.18 -16.56 0.07
C GLN A 198 12.77 -15.93 -1.20
N GLN A 199 12.23 -14.79 -1.65
CA GLN A 199 12.75 -14.09 -2.83
C GLN A 199 14.18 -13.59 -2.58
N VAL A 200 14.45 -12.98 -1.42
CA VAL A 200 15.80 -12.49 -1.05
C VAL A 200 16.78 -13.62 -0.70
N GLY A 201 16.28 -14.74 -0.16
CA GLY A 201 17.09 -15.83 0.40
C GLY A 201 17.49 -16.94 -0.58
N THR A 202 17.13 -16.86 -1.86
CA THR A 202 17.48 -17.92 -2.83
C THR A 202 18.93 -17.79 -3.32
N GLU A 203 19.82 -18.62 -2.77
CA GLU A 203 21.23 -18.78 -3.20
C GLU A 203 21.38 -19.25 -4.66
N LEU A 204 20.29 -19.68 -5.30
CA LEU A 204 20.22 -20.10 -6.70
C LEU A 204 19.84 -18.97 -7.66
N SER A 205 19.62 -17.75 -7.16
CA SER A 205 19.35 -16.61 -8.02
C SER A 205 20.64 -16.14 -8.70
N PRO A 206 20.66 -15.97 -10.04
CA PRO A 206 21.84 -15.49 -10.75
C PRO A 206 22.35 -14.16 -10.17
N ALA A 207 23.66 -13.92 -10.20
CA ALA A 207 24.31 -12.77 -9.54
C ALA A 207 23.65 -11.41 -9.83
N TRP A 208 23.15 -11.20 -11.06
CA TRP A 208 22.44 -9.97 -11.44
C TRP A 208 21.09 -9.77 -10.73
N ARG A 209 20.46 -10.83 -10.22
CA ARG A 209 19.25 -10.71 -9.38
C ARG A 209 19.63 -10.22 -7.99
N VAL A 210 20.66 -10.82 -7.38
CA VAL A 210 21.14 -10.46 -6.03
C VAL A 210 21.54 -8.98 -5.95
N GLU A 211 22.16 -8.44 -7.01
CA GLU A 211 22.59 -7.04 -7.08
C GLU A 211 21.43 -6.03 -7.24
N ASN A 212 20.24 -6.48 -7.70
CA ASN A 212 19.07 -5.64 -7.96
C ASN A 212 17.88 -5.87 -7.00
N GLU A 213 17.92 -6.91 -6.16
CA GLU A 213 16.90 -7.17 -5.13
C GLU A 213 16.56 -5.97 -4.23
N PRO A 214 17.50 -5.10 -3.82
CA PRO A 214 17.17 -3.99 -2.92
C PRO A 214 16.36 -2.91 -3.62
N SER A 215 16.75 -2.60 -4.86
CA SER A 215 16.00 -1.71 -5.76
C SER A 215 14.61 -2.27 -6.04
N ARG A 216 14.51 -3.58 -6.29
CA ARG A 216 13.24 -4.26 -6.53
C ARG A 216 12.33 -4.28 -5.29
N LEU A 217 12.87 -4.49 -4.10
CA LEU A 217 12.10 -4.41 -2.85
C LEU A 217 11.60 -2.99 -2.60
N ARG A 218 12.42 -1.96 -2.87
CA ARG A 218 12.00 -0.55 -2.77
C ARG A 218 10.91 -0.16 -3.76
N GLU A 219 10.78 -0.90 -4.85
CA GLU A 219 9.63 -0.78 -5.74
C GLU A 219 8.37 -1.44 -5.16
N LEU A 220 8.45 -2.31 -4.16
CA LEU A 220 7.25 -2.87 -3.56
C LEU A 220 6.51 -1.81 -2.74
N TYR A 221 5.18 -1.93 -2.72
CA TYR A 221 4.32 -1.14 -1.86
C TYR A 221 3.33 -2.06 -1.16
N SER A 222 3.07 -1.75 0.10
CA SER A 222 2.00 -2.36 0.88
C SER A 222 1.20 -1.26 1.59
N THR A 223 -0.12 -1.41 1.61
CA THR A 223 -0.99 -0.57 2.44
C THR A 223 -0.97 -0.98 3.91
N ASP A 224 -0.46 -2.16 4.26
CA ASP A 224 -0.17 -2.52 5.64
C ASP A 224 1.06 -1.71 6.12
N PRO A 225 0.91 -0.84 7.12
CA PRO A 225 2.00 -0.03 7.68
C PRO A 225 3.22 -0.81 8.15
N PHE A 226 3.03 -2.00 8.73
CA PHE A 226 4.15 -2.82 9.19
C PHE A 226 4.91 -3.42 8.01
N LEU A 227 4.21 -3.90 6.98
CA LEU A 227 4.87 -4.39 5.77
C LEU A 227 5.52 -3.25 4.98
N GLN A 228 4.89 -2.08 4.89
CA GLN A 228 5.54 -0.92 4.28
C GLN A 228 6.75 -0.48 5.09
N GLY A 229 6.67 -0.52 6.43
CA GLY A 229 7.82 -0.31 7.31
C GLY A 229 8.92 -1.35 7.07
N LEU A 230 8.55 -2.62 6.89
CA LEU A 230 9.50 -3.70 6.62
C LEU A 230 10.29 -3.39 5.34
N ILE A 231 9.57 -3.05 4.27
CA ILE A 231 10.12 -2.70 2.95
C ILE A 231 10.97 -1.43 3.03
N SER A 232 10.46 -0.39 3.69
CA SER A 232 11.14 0.92 3.79
C SER A 232 12.40 0.85 4.64
N GLY A 233 12.41 -0.02 5.65
CA GLY A 233 13.54 -0.25 6.54
C GLY A 233 14.57 -1.23 5.98
N PHE A 234 14.30 -1.89 4.85
CA PHE A 234 15.22 -2.86 4.28
C PHE A 234 16.51 -2.18 3.77
N ARG A 235 17.64 -2.74 4.16
CA ARG A 235 18.99 -2.32 3.75
C ARG A 235 19.81 -3.58 3.47
N ASP A 236 20.64 -3.54 2.44
CA ASP A 236 21.56 -4.66 2.15
C ASP A 236 22.78 -4.63 3.04
N THR A 237 23.13 -3.43 3.47
CA THR A 237 24.30 -3.14 4.27
C THR A 237 23.90 -2.95 5.74
N LYS A 238 24.82 -2.38 6.51
CA LYS A 238 24.69 -2.24 7.95
C LYS A 238 23.49 -1.36 8.34
N PHE A 239 22.79 -1.80 9.36
CA PHE A 239 21.71 -1.04 9.97
C PHE A 239 22.25 -0.05 11.02
N PRO A 240 21.86 1.23 10.98
CA PRO A 240 22.25 2.19 12.00
C PRO A 240 21.39 2.03 13.26
N CYS A 241 21.98 2.22 14.44
CA CYS A 241 21.21 2.42 15.67
C CYS A 241 20.70 3.87 15.71
N PRO A 242 19.39 4.11 15.86
CA PRO A 242 18.86 5.47 15.91
C PRO A 242 19.45 6.28 17.07
N GLU A 243 19.64 7.58 16.84
CA GLU A 243 20.24 8.46 17.84
C GLU A 243 19.51 8.41 19.18
N ARG A 244 20.28 8.49 20.27
CA ARG A 244 19.79 8.50 21.66
C ARG A 244 19.10 7.21 22.11
N LEU A 245 19.17 6.14 21.30
CA LEU A 245 18.74 4.80 21.69
C LEU A 245 19.96 3.90 21.98
N LYS A 246 19.74 2.86 22.78
CA LYS A 246 20.71 1.80 23.03
C LYS A 246 20.30 0.56 22.26
N CYS A 247 21.10 0.16 21.29
CA CYS A 247 20.88 -1.05 20.52
C CYS A 247 21.89 -2.15 20.89
N GLN A 248 21.48 -3.39 20.69
CA GLN A 248 22.34 -4.58 20.81
C GLN A 248 22.47 -5.25 19.44
N ASP A 249 23.62 -5.85 19.18
CA ASP A 249 23.99 -6.42 17.88
C ASP A 249 24.07 -7.96 17.87
N THR A 250 23.89 -8.62 19.02
CA THR A 250 24.04 -10.09 19.11
C THR A 250 22.77 -10.86 18.77
N THR A 251 21.69 -10.67 19.53
CA THR A 251 20.42 -11.40 19.34
C THR A 251 19.20 -10.53 19.68
N PRO A 252 18.05 -10.68 18.99
CA PRO A 252 16.83 -10.00 19.38
C PRO A 252 16.29 -10.49 20.72
N ASN A 253 16.09 -9.57 21.66
CA ASN A 253 15.47 -9.84 22.96
C ASN A 253 14.28 -8.91 23.22
N LEU A 254 13.36 -9.37 24.07
CA LEU A 254 12.17 -8.61 24.45
C LEU A 254 12.53 -7.27 25.14
N GLY A 255 11.85 -6.19 24.75
CA GLY A 255 12.06 -4.86 25.33
C GLY A 255 13.40 -4.20 24.99
N THR A 256 14.19 -4.82 24.11
CA THR A 256 15.50 -4.33 23.66
C THR A 256 15.51 -4.11 22.15
N ILE A 257 16.30 -3.15 21.69
CA ILE A 257 16.42 -2.82 20.28
C ILE A 257 17.58 -3.62 19.68
N TYR A 258 17.25 -4.48 18.72
CA TYR A 258 18.21 -5.24 17.95
C TYR A 258 18.66 -4.47 16.71
N THR A 259 19.95 -4.45 16.43
CA THR A 259 20.52 -3.92 15.19
C THR A 259 20.92 -5.09 14.29
N PRO A 260 20.21 -5.30 13.17
CA PRO A 260 20.59 -6.32 12.21
C PRO A 260 21.98 -6.10 11.62
N HIS A 261 22.65 -7.19 11.27
CA HIS A 261 23.95 -7.11 10.60
C HIS A 261 23.82 -6.66 9.14
N ASP A 262 22.83 -7.22 8.44
CA ASP A 262 22.53 -6.96 7.03
C ASP A 262 21.04 -7.25 6.74
N GLY A 263 20.62 -7.07 5.49
CA GLY A 263 19.24 -7.27 5.07
C GLY A 263 18.74 -8.70 5.20
N ARG A 264 19.63 -9.69 5.09
CA ARG A 264 19.30 -11.10 5.24
C ARG A 264 19.00 -11.41 6.71
N ASP A 265 19.87 -11.00 7.61
CA ASP A 265 19.71 -11.12 9.06
C ASP A 265 18.42 -10.43 9.54
N TYR A 266 18.15 -9.22 9.02
CA TYR A 266 16.92 -8.48 9.26
C TYR A 266 15.67 -9.28 8.87
N LEU A 267 15.56 -9.72 7.62
CA LEU A 267 14.37 -10.43 7.14
C LEU A 267 14.22 -11.81 7.80
N GLN A 268 15.30 -12.57 7.95
CA GLN A 268 15.25 -13.92 8.53
C GLN A 268 14.80 -13.88 9.99
N ARG A 269 15.35 -12.97 10.80
CA ARG A 269 14.97 -12.88 12.22
C ARG A 269 13.55 -12.37 12.41
N ILE A 270 13.12 -11.38 11.62
CA ILE A 270 11.73 -10.93 11.64
C ILE A 270 10.80 -12.07 11.24
N SER A 271 11.08 -12.74 10.12
CA SER A 271 10.30 -13.86 9.61
C SER A 271 10.17 -14.96 10.67
N TYR A 272 11.28 -15.36 11.31
CA TYR A 272 11.28 -16.32 12.40
C TYR A 272 10.40 -15.90 13.58
N LEU A 273 10.51 -14.65 14.04
CA LEU A 273 9.73 -14.14 15.17
C LEU A 273 8.23 -14.04 14.84
N VAL A 274 7.88 -13.59 13.64
CA VAL A 274 6.47 -13.53 13.18
C VAL A 274 5.89 -14.93 13.03
N MET A 275 6.65 -15.91 12.48
CA MET A 275 6.25 -17.32 12.44
C MET A 275 5.98 -17.90 13.84
N LYS A 276 6.75 -17.48 14.84
CA LYS A 276 6.53 -17.84 16.25
C LYS A 276 5.45 -17.00 16.93
N SER A 277 4.66 -16.25 16.17
CA SER A 277 3.58 -15.41 16.69
C SER A 277 4.07 -14.42 17.75
N ARG A 278 5.26 -13.85 17.55
CA ARG A 278 5.81 -12.81 18.43
C ARG A 278 5.50 -11.41 17.88
N LYS A 279 5.27 -10.46 18.80
CA LYS A 279 5.10 -9.05 18.45
C LYS A 279 6.46 -8.48 18.05
N VAL A 280 6.54 -7.94 16.83
CA VAL A 280 7.75 -7.33 16.27
C VAL A 280 7.46 -5.88 15.95
N CYS A 281 8.39 -4.99 16.27
CA CYS A 281 8.30 -3.56 15.99
C CYS A 281 9.57 -3.08 15.28
N LEU A 282 9.39 -2.19 14.30
CA LEU A 282 10.45 -1.54 13.54
C LEU A 282 10.60 -0.12 14.08
N ILE A 283 11.83 0.29 14.38
CA ILE A 283 12.17 1.59 14.95
C ILE A 283 12.95 2.40 13.90
N PHE A 284 12.29 3.42 13.36
CA PHE A 284 12.86 4.40 12.45
C PHE A 284 13.46 5.58 13.21
N GLY A 285 12.91 5.94 14.37
CA GLY A 285 13.53 6.93 15.26
C GLY A 285 12.73 7.24 16.52
N GLY A 286 13.31 7.02 17.70
CA GLY A 286 12.63 7.22 18.99
C GLY A 286 11.38 6.33 19.18
N GLY A 287 10.76 6.40 20.37
CA GLY A 287 9.52 5.67 20.67
C GLY A 287 9.50 5.06 22.07
N HIS A 288 8.31 4.72 22.55
CA HIS A 288 8.14 3.96 23.79
C HIS A 288 8.32 2.47 23.52
N LEU A 289 9.13 1.80 24.35
CA LEU A 289 9.38 0.36 24.25
C LEU A 289 8.49 -0.39 25.24
N ASP A 290 7.61 -1.22 24.70
CA ASP A 290 6.88 -2.27 25.43
C ASP A 290 7.84 -3.41 25.77
N LYS A 291 7.79 -3.89 27.01
CA LYS A 291 8.61 -5.02 27.47
C LYS A 291 8.26 -6.34 26.77
N ASN A 292 7.10 -6.44 26.13
CA ASN A 292 6.59 -7.67 25.52
C ASN A 292 6.70 -7.71 23.98
N ALA A 293 7.53 -6.85 23.38
CA ALA A 293 7.79 -6.84 21.95
C ALA A 293 9.29 -6.94 21.62
N TYR A 294 9.59 -7.46 20.44
CA TYR A 294 10.92 -7.45 19.85
C TYR A 294 11.08 -6.21 18.97
N TYR A 295 12.20 -5.50 19.08
CA TYR A 295 12.44 -4.27 18.35
C TYR A 295 13.61 -4.40 17.38
N PHE A 296 13.45 -3.89 16.17
CA PHE A 296 14.48 -3.86 15.13
C PHE A 296 14.79 -2.41 14.77
N ALA A 297 16.05 -2.00 14.90
CA ALA A 297 16.55 -0.73 14.41
C ALA A 297 16.61 -0.78 12.88
N VAL A 298 15.92 0.15 12.22
CA VAL A 298 15.90 0.28 10.75
C VAL A 298 16.48 1.59 10.23
N GLY A 299 16.46 2.64 11.07
CA GLY A 299 16.97 3.98 10.76
C GLY A 299 16.17 4.73 9.69
N ASN A 300 16.20 6.06 9.69
CA ASN A 300 15.60 6.85 8.61
C ASN A 300 16.52 6.88 7.39
N VAL A 301 15.92 6.77 6.19
CA VAL A 301 16.64 6.82 4.90
C VAL A 301 17.20 8.22 4.63
N ASP A 302 16.64 9.25 5.25
CA ASP A 302 16.96 10.64 4.90
C ASP A 302 18.14 11.25 5.69
N SER A 303 18.79 10.48 6.59
CA SER A 303 19.98 10.94 7.33
C SER A 303 21.32 10.64 6.64
N GLU A 304 21.31 10.00 5.47
CA GLU A 304 22.54 9.70 4.71
C GLU A 304 22.83 10.73 3.59
N ALA A 305 21.96 11.73 3.38
CA ALA A 305 22.14 12.76 2.35
C ALA A 305 22.85 14.04 2.84
N ASP A 306 23.07 14.21 4.14
CA ASP A 306 23.64 15.45 4.73
C ASP A 306 25.13 15.35 5.15
N THR A 307 25.85 14.28 4.75
CA THR A 307 27.29 14.12 5.08
C THR A 307 28.23 14.21 3.89
N SER A 308 27.80 14.82 2.78
CA SER A 308 28.71 15.28 1.72
C SER A 308 28.60 16.79 1.56
N ALA A 309 29.26 17.50 2.48
CA ALA A 309 29.72 18.89 2.33
C ALA A 309 31.26 18.88 2.34
#